data_AF-A0A7R9BAX9-F1
#
_entry.id   AF-A0A7R9BAX9-F1
#
_cell.length_a   1.000
_cell.length_b   1.000
_cell.length_c   1.000
_cell.angle_alpha   90.00
_cell.angle_beta   90.00
_cell.angle_gamma   90.00
#
_symmetry.space_group_name_H-M   'P 1'
#
loop_
_entity.id
_entity.type
_entity.pdbx_description
1 polymer ?
#
loop_
_entity_poly.entity_id
_entity_poly.type
_entity_poly.pdbx_seq_one_letter_code
_entity_poly.pdbx_strand_id
1 'polypeptide(L)'
;GYLYRFGRRPIFFTSLIIQSVSGIGAALMPNALTFLIARFIIGLTASALYIASFILALELVGPSKRLFAAMTYAYFFTTGYVLSALFSYFLNNWRYLQVAMTVPGLFLLTYWWILPESSRWLLSKGRQAEAKQILKKVAKTNNVLIPEKVLDNLGAVTPNDNEGKGKHSALDLVRYPNLRNRSLNIFFNWFVISCTYFGLSWNSSSLGGNDYLNFLISGLVEIPAPGLLILTLDRWGRKPLFTGTMLLTASVLLLSNLIPQGSNRHSSLPVYYSLG
;
A
#
# COMPACT_ATOMS: atom_id res chain seq x y z
N GLY A 1 -1.59 -15.64 -0.32
CA GLY A 1 -1.39 -17.01 -0.87
C GLY A 1 -2.65 -17.55 -1.56
N TYR A 2 -3.69 -17.92 -0.80
CA TYR A 2 -4.85 -18.63 -1.35
C TYR A 2 -5.79 -17.75 -2.18
N LEU A 3 -6.09 -16.54 -1.70
CA LEU A 3 -6.97 -15.58 -2.39
C LEU A 3 -6.43 -15.16 -3.77
N TYR A 4 -5.10 -15.11 -3.92
CA TYR A 4 -4.39 -14.75 -5.16
C TYR A 4 -4.69 -15.70 -6.33
N ARG A 5 -5.29 -16.86 -6.06
CA ARG A 5 -5.76 -17.82 -7.06
C ARG A 5 -7.03 -17.38 -7.78
N PHE A 6 -7.80 -16.45 -7.21
CA PHE A 6 -9.10 -16.01 -7.73
C PHE A 6 -9.03 -14.76 -8.64
N GLY A 7 -7.85 -14.18 -8.84
CA GLY A 7 -7.66 -12.95 -9.64
C GLY A 7 -7.38 -11.73 -8.78
N ARG A 8 -6.88 -10.64 -9.37
CA ARG A 8 -6.55 -9.42 -8.61
C ARG A 8 -7.81 -8.58 -8.38
N ARG A 9 -8.70 -8.55 -9.38
CA ARG A 9 -9.94 -7.77 -9.32
C ARG A 9 -10.93 -8.31 -8.28
N PRO A 10 -11.30 -9.61 -8.22
CA PRO A 10 -12.19 -10.12 -7.18
C PRO A 10 -11.67 -9.89 -5.76
N ILE A 11 -10.37 -10.06 -5.52
CA ILE A 11 -9.77 -9.81 -4.20
C ILE A 11 -9.93 -8.35 -3.81
N PHE A 12 -9.62 -7.42 -4.73
CA PHE A 12 -9.76 -6.00 -4.49
C PHE A 12 -11.18 -5.63 -4.03
N PHE A 13 -12.19 -6.06 -4.78
CA PHE A 13 -13.58 -5.72 -4.45
C PHE A 13 -14.12 -6.47 -3.23
N THR A 14 -13.81 -7.75 -3.05
CA THR A 14 -14.23 -8.48 -1.85
C THR A 14 -13.58 -7.90 -0.60
N SER A 15 -12.30 -7.55 -0.64
CA SER A 15 -11.63 -6.88 0.48
C SER A 15 -12.22 -5.49 0.73
N LEU A 16 -12.55 -4.73 -0.32
CA LEU A 16 -13.17 -3.41 -0.19
C LEU A 16 -14.57 -3.47 0.44
N ILE A 17 -15.39 -4.45 0.06
CA ILE A 17 -16.73 -4.67 0.63
C ILE A 17 -16.61 -5.04 2.11
N ILE A 18 -15.77 -6.03 2.45
CA ILE A 18 -15.58 -6.47 3.84
C ILE A 18 -15.05 -5.30 4.68
N GLN A 19 -14.10 -4.53 4.15
CA GLN A 19 -13.55 -3.36 4.83
C GLN A 19 -14.62 -2.28 5.06
N SER A 20 -15.47 -2.01 4.07
CA SER A 20 -16.51 -0.98 4.18
C SER A 20 -17.59 -1.36 5.20
N VAL A 21 -18.06 -2.61 5.14
CA VAL A 21 -19.03 -3.14 6.12
C VAL A 21 -18.45 -3.14 7.53
N SER A 22 -17.20 -3.62 7.68
CA SER A 22 -16.53 -3.64 8.99
C SER A 22 -16.23 -2.22 9.49
N GLY A 23 -15.91 -1.28 8.59
CA GLY A 23 -15.61 0.12 8.91
C GLY A 23 -16.82 0.87 9.45
N ILE A 24 -17.97 0.76 8.77
CA ILE A 24 -19.24 1.33 9.23
C ILE A 24 -19.71 0.61 10.50
N GLY A 25 -19.62 -0.73 10.51
CA GLY A 25 -19.95 -1.54 11.68
C GLY A 25 -19.16 -1.12 12.92
N ALA A 26 -17.85 -0.88 12.78
CA ALA A 26 -16.99 -0.45 13.88
C ALA A 26 -17.43 0.87 14.53
N ALA A 27 -18.03 1.80 13.77
CA ALA A 27 -18.55 3.05 14.31
C ALA A 27 -19.80 2.87 15.18
N LEU A 28 -20.55 1.78 14.95
CA LEU A 28 -21.80 1.47 15.65
C LEU A 28 -21.59 0.56 16.87
N MET A 29 -20.43 -0.10 16.98
CA MET A 29 -20.17 -1.07 18.05
C MET A 29 -20.15 -0.42 19.44
N PRO A 30 -20.94 -0.92 20.41
CA PRO A 30 -20.93 -0.41 21.79
C PRO A 30 -19.80 -1.01 22.64
N ASN A 31 -19.35 -2.23 22.33
CA ASN A 31 -18.39 -2.97 23.15
C ASN A 31 -16.97 -2.90 22.57
N ALA A 32 -15.97 -2.77 23.46
CA ALA A 32 -14.56 -2.70 23.09
C ALA A 32 -14.08 -3.97 22.36
N LEU A 33 -14.54 -5.16 22.78
CA LEU A 33 -14.17 -6.42 22.13
C LEU A 33 -14.69 -6.49 20.69
N THR A 34 -15.96 -6.13 20.46
CA THR A 34 -16.54 -6.10 19.10
C THR A 34 -15.87 -5.05 18.22
N PHE A 35 -15.47 -3.92 18.79
CA PHE A 35 -14.68 -2.91 18.08
C PHE A 35 -13.29 -3.43 17.68
N LEU A 36 -12.61 -4.15 18.59
CA LEU A 36 -11.29 -4.72 18.33
C LEU A 36 -11.33 -5.81 17.25
N ILE A 37 -12.37 -6.66 17.28
CA ILE A 37 -12.60 -7.67 16.22
C ILE A 37 -12.83 -6.96 14.88
N ALA A 38 -13.67 -5.93 14.83
CA ALA A 38 -13.90 -5.16 13.60
C ALA A 38 -12.60 -4.50 13.10
N ARG A 39 -11.78 -3.93 13.99
CA ARG A 39 -10.47 -3.35 13.67
C ARG A 39 -9.48 -4.38 13.15
N PHE A 40 -9.48 -5.58 13.71
CA PHE A 40 -8.66 -6.69 13.21
C PHE A 40 -9.04 -7.07 11.78
N ILE A 41 -10.34 -7.17 11.48
CA ILE A 41 -10.84 -7.46 10.12
C ILE A 41 -10.47 -6.33 9.16
N ILE A 42 -10.60 -5.06 9.57
CA ILE A 42 -10.20 -3.89 8.77
C ILE A 42 -8.70 -3.94 8.46
N GLY A 43 -7.85 -4.30 9.43
CA GLY A 43 -6.40 -4.45 9.23
C GLY A 43 -6.05 -5.53 8.21
N LEU A 44 -6.65 -6.72 8.34
CA LEU A 44 -6.44 -7.82 7.39
C LEU A 44 -6.86 -7.45 5.96
N THR A 45 -8.01 -6.80 5.82
CA THR A 45 -8.54 -6.38 4.51
C THR A 45 -7.76 -5.22 3.92
N ALA A 46 -7.25 -4.29 4.74
CA ALA A 46 -6.43 -3.17 4.30
C ALA A 46 -5.14 -3.65 3.62
N SER A 47 -4.42 -4.60 4.23
CA SER A 47 -3.21 -5.16 3.64
C SER A 47 -3.51 -5.91 2.33
N ALA A 48 -4.60 -6.67 2.28
CA ALA A 48 -5.02 -7.38 1.06
C ALA A 48 -5.38 -6.40 -0.08
N LEU A 49 -6.14 -5.35 0.24
CA LEU A 49 -6.54 -4.31 -0.69
C LEU A 49 -5.33 -3.54 -1.24
N TYR A 50 -4.41 -3.13 -0.36
CA TYR A 50 -3.20 -2.41 -0.71
C TYR A 50 -2.32 -3.22 -1.68
N ILE A 51 -2.05 -4.49 -1.38
CA ILE A 51 -1.18 -5.30 -2.24
C ILE A 51 -1.89 -5.63 -3.57
N ALA A 52 -3.18 -5.95 -3.54
CA ALA A 52 -3.92 -6.30 -4.76
C ALA A 52 -4.02 -5.11 -5.74
N SER A 53 -4.33 -3.92 -5.23
CA SER A 53 -4.44 -2.69 -6.04
C SER A 53 -3.08 -2.25 -6.59
N PHE A 54 -2.02 -2.28 -5.77
CA PHE A 54 -0.67 -1.95 -6.22
C PHE A 54 -0.19 -2.88 -7.33
N ILE A 55 -0.37 -4.19 -7.17
CA ILE A 55 0.01 -5.16 -8.21
C ILE A 55 -0.81 -4.95 -9.48
N LEU A 56 -2.13 -4.75 -9.36
CA LEU A 56 -2.97 -4.51 -10.52
C LEU A 56 -2.54 -3.27 -11.31
N ALA A 57 -2.23 -2.16 -10.62
CA ALA A 57 -1.71 -0.95 -11.24
C ALA A 57 -0.39 -1.19 -12.01
N LEU A 58 0.53 -1.97 -11.43
CA LEU A 58 1.81 -2.31 -12.06
C LEU A 58 1.70 -3.30 -13.22
N GLU A 59 0.71 -4.19 -13.19
CA GLU A 59 0.47 -5.19 -14.23
C GLU A 59 -0.24 -4.60 -15.46
N LEU A 60 -1.01 -3.51 -15.27
CA LEU A 60 -1.66 -2.76 -16.35
C LEU A 60 -0.69 -1.87 -17.14
N VAL A 61 0.45 -1.49 -16.55
CA VAL A 61 1.44 -0.63 -17.21
C VAL A 61 2.66 -1.40 -17.74
N GLY A 62 3.21 -0.90 -18.84
CA GLY A 62 4.44 -1.44 -19.42
C GLY A 62 5.68 -1.25 -18.50
N PRO A 63 6.75 -2.05 -18.67
CA PRO A 63 7.94 -2.01 -17.83
C PRO A 63 8.57 -0.61 -17.66
N SER A 64 8.55 0.21 -18.71
CA SER A 64 9.10 1.57 -18.71
C SER A 64 8.30 2.56 -17.85
N LYS A 65 6.98 2.33 -17.69
CA LYS A 65 6.09 3.21 -16.93
C LYS A 65 5.76 2.69 -15.53
N ARG A 66 6.32 1.54 -15.13
CA ARG A 66 6.11 0.96 -13.79
C ARG A 66 6.56 1.87 -12.66
N LEU A 67 7.69 2.57 -12.84
CA LEU A 67 8.15 3.53 -11.84
C LEU A 67 7.12 4.63 -11.66
N PHE A 68 6.69 5.23 -12.77
CA PHE A 68 5.68 6.29 -12.76
C PHE A 68 4.39 5.81 -12.08
N ALA A 69 3.87 4.63 -12.45
CA ALA A 69 2.66 4.08 -11.84
C ALA A 69 2.82 3.80 -10.32
N ALA A 70 3.98 3.29 -9.89
CA ALA A 70 4.25 3.10 -8.47
C ALA A 70 4.28 4.44 -7.70
N MET A 71 4.83 5.49 -8.31
CA MET A 71 4.89 6.82 -7.69
C MET A 71 3.53 7.52 -7.70
N THR A 72 2.73 7.36 -8.75
CA THR A 72 1.32 7.78 -8.76
C THR A 72 0.54 7.11 -7.63
N TYR A 73 0.78 5.82 -7.39
CA TYR A 73 0.17 5.11 -6.27
C TYR A 73 0.58 5.68 -4.91
N ALA A 74 1.85 6.10 -4.75
CA ALA A 74 2.31 6.79 -3.54
C ALA A 74 1.59 8.14 -3.33
N TYR A 75 1.36 8.94 -4.39
CA TYR A 75 0.59 10.18 -4.27
C TYR A 75 -0.85 9.95 -3.77
N PHE A 76 -1.50 8.87 -4.18
CA PHE A 76 -2.83 8.52 -3.66
C PHE A 76 -2.80 8.20 -2.16
N PHE A 77 -1.76 7.50 -1.70
CA PHE A 77 -1.56 7.23 -0.28
C PHE A 77 -1.39 8.53 0.52
N THR A 78 -0.51 9.43 0.08
CA THR A 78 -0.29 10.73 0.72
C THR A 78 -1.54 11.61 0.71
N THR A 79 -2.31 11.59 -0.38
CA THR A 79 -3.59 12.30 -0.45
C THR A 79 -4.58 11.77 0.59
N GLY A 80 -4.69 10.44 0.73
CA GLY A 80 -5.51 9.82 1.76
C GLY A 80 -5.05 10.18 3.18
N TYR A 81 -3.74 10.30 3.38
CA TYR A 81 -3.14 10.70 4.66
C TYR A 81 -3.47 12.15 5.02
N VAL A 82 -3.32 13.09 4.09
CA VAL A 82 -3.71 14.50 4.26
C VAL A 82 -5.21 14.65 4.49
N LEU A 83 -6.05 13.95 3.72
CA LEU A 83 -7.50 13.95 3.93
C LEU A 83 -7.88 13.41 5.31
N SER A 84 -7.16 12.38 5.78
CA SER A 84 -7.35 11.83 7.12
C SER A 84 -7.05 12.87 8.20
N ALA A 85 -5.96 13.65 8.03
CA ALA A 85 -5.62 14.75 8.94
C ALA A 85 -6.71 15.82 8.97
N LEU A 86 -7.21 16.22 7.79
CA LEU A 86 -8.28 17.21 7.67
C LEU A 86 -9.59 16.74 8.31
N PHE A 87 -10.02 15.50 8.04
CA PHE A 87 -11.21 14.94 8.68
C PHE A 87 -11.05 14.85 10.19
N SER A 88 -9.87 14.49 10.67
CA SER A 88 -9.57 14.46 12.11
C SER A 88 -9.74 15.85 12.74
N TYR A 89 -9.33 16.92 12.05
CA TYR A 89 -9.47 18.29 12.53
C TYR A 89 -10.94 18.77 12.61
N PHE A 90 -11.78 18.39 11.64
CA PHE A 90 -13.19 18.80 11.60
C PHE A 90 -14.11 17.89 12.43
N LEU A 91 -13.76 16.60 12.57
CA LEU A 91 -14.60 15.58 13.21
C LEU A 91 -13.94 15.07 14.49
N ASN A 92 -14.24 15.72 15.61
CA ASN A 92 -13.70 15.33 16.93
C ASN A 92 -14.31 14.02 17.48
N ASN A 93 -15.40 13.53 16.92
CA ASN A 93 -15.99 12.25 17.32
C ASN A 93 -15.41 11.12 16.45
N TRP A 94 -14.71 10.19 17.10
CA TRP A 94 -14.08 9.03 16.46
C TRP A 94 -15.04 8.17 15.63
N ARG A 95 -16.34 8.12 15.98
CA ARG A 95 -17.35 7.38 15.22
C ARG A 95 -17.65 8.05 13.89
N TYR A 96 -17.86 9.36 13.89
CA TYR A 96 -18.06 10.12 12.65
C TYR A 96 -16.80 10.12 11.80
N LEU A 97 -15.62 10.21 12.41
CA LEU A 97 -14.34 10.09 11.71
C LEU A 97 -14.20 8.73 11.01
N GLN A 98 -14.52 7.64 11.70
CA GLN A 98 -14.49 6.29 11.15
C GLN A 98 -15.40 6.15 9.91
N VAL A 99 -16.62 6.70 9.98
CA VAL A 99 -17.57 6.69 8.85
C VAL A 99 -17.05 7.58 7.72
N ALA A 100 -16.62 8.80 8.01
CA ALA A 100 -16.10 9.74 7.03
C ALA A 100 -14.89 9.19 6.26
N MET A 101 -14.02 8.42 6.90
CA MET A 101 -12.91 7.72 6.24
C MET A 101 -13.36 6.55 5.37
N THR A 102 -14.49 5.91 5.70
CA THR A 102 -14.99 4.72 5.00
C THR A 102 -15.81 5.10 3.75
N VAL A 103 -16.54 6.22 3.79
CA VAL A 103 -17.43 6.68 2.70
C VAL A 103 -16.70 6.85 1.35
N PRO A 104 -15.51 7.48 1.27
CA PRO A 104 -14.73 7.55 0.02
C PRO A 104 -14.45 6.17 -0.59
N GLY A 105 -14.22 5.15 0.25
CA GLY A 105 -13.98 3.78 -0.19
C GLY A 105 -15.19 3.14 -0.89
N LEU A 106 -16.42 3.53 -0.53
CA LEU A 106 -17.63 3.02 -1.19
C LEU A 106 -17.72 3.46 -2.64
N PHE A 107 -17.26 4.67 -2.97
CA PHE A 107 -17.23 5.14 -4.36
C PHE A 107 -16.32 4.28 -5.23
N LEU A 108 -15.27 3.67 -4.66
CA LEU A 108 -14.41 2.73 -5.39
C LEU A 108 -15.15 1.45 -5.82
N LEU A 109 -16.30 1.11 -5.24
CA LEU A 109 -17.12 -0.01 -5.72
C LEU A 109 -17.68 0.24 -7.12
N THR A 110 -17.93 1.51 -7.48
CA THR A 110 -18.41 1.87 -8.83
C THR A 110 -17.38 1.56 -9.91
N TYR A 111 -16.09 1.44 -9.55
CA TYR A 111 -15.02 1.06 -10.46
C TYR A 111 -15.11 -0.40 -10.90
N TRP A 112 -16.05 -1.19 -10.36
CA TRP A 112 -16.28 -2.57 -10.80
C TRP A 112 -16.44 -2.67 -12.32
N TRP A 113 -17.18 -1.75 -12.95
CA TRP A 113 -17.42 -1.82 -14.40
C TRP A 113 -16.25 -1.35 -15.27
N ILE A 114 -15.34 -0.55 -14.70
CA ILE A 114 -14.26 0.09 -15.44
C ILE A 114 -12.99 -0.76 -15.38
N LEU A 115 -12.71 -1.36 -14.22
CA LEU A 115 -11.44 -1.99 -13.91
C LEU A 115 -11.31 -3.36 -14.58
N PRO A 116 -10.40 -3.53 -15.57
CA PRO A 116 -10.14 -4.84 -16.16
C PRO A 116 -9.36 -5.73 -15.18
N GLU A 117 -9.46 -7.05 -15.37
CA GLU A 117 -8.61 -8.01 -14.65
C GLU A 117 -7.18 -7.98 -15.21
N SER A 118 -6.22 -8.43 -14.41
CA SER A 118 -4.83 -8.56 -14.84
C SER A 118 -4.67 -9.49 -16.05
N SER A 119 -4.18 -8.93 -17.16
CA SER A 119 -3.86 -9.68 -18.38
C SER A 119 -2.82 -10.77 -18.13
N ARG A 120 -1.84 -10.51 -17.25
CA ARG A 120 -0.81 -11.49 -16.86
C ARG A 120 -1.39 -12.65 -16.07
N TRP A 121 -2.29 -12.36 -15.14
CA TRP A 121 -2.97 -13.40 -14.37
C TRP A 121 -3.84 -14.27 -15.29
N LEU A 122 -4.58 -13.66 -16.22
CA LEU A 122 -5.38 -14.39 -17.21
C LEU A 122 -4.54 -15.32 -18.08
N LEU A 123 -3.38 -14.85 -18.56
CA LEU A 123 -2.42 -15.68 -19.30
C LEU A 123 -1.89 -16.84 -18.45
N SER A 124 -1.54 -16.61 -17.19
CA SER A 124 -1.08 -17.67 -16.27
C SER A 124 -2.14 -18.74 -15.97
N LYS A 125 -3.41 -18.45 -16.24
CA LYS A 125 -4.56 -19.36 -16.06
C LYS A 125 -5.03 -19.99 -17.38
N GLY A 126 -4.33 -19.77 -18.48
CA GLY A 126 -4.74 -20.26 -19.81
C GLY A 126 -5.93 -19.53 -20.42
N ARG A 127 -6.43 -18.44 -19.80
CA ARG A 127 -7.57 -17.64 -20.30
C ARG A 127 -7.10 -16.62 -21.35
N GLN A 128 -6.53 -17.13 -22.44
CA GLN A 128 -5.86 -16.30 -23.45
C GLN A 128 -6.85 -15.39 -24.20
N ALA A 129 -8.06 -15.85 -24.50
CA ALA A 129 -9.06 -15.06 -25.23
C ALA A 129 -9.42 -13.76 -24.50
N GLU A 130 -9.67 -13.83 -23.20
CA GLU A 130 -9.97 -12.65 -22.37
C GLU A 130 -8.76 -11.72 -22.23
N ALA A 131 -7.56 -12.28 -22.07
CA ALA A 131 -6.33 -11.48 -22.04
C ALA A 131 -6.13 -10.72 -23.36
N LYS A 132 -6.36 -11.36 -24.51
CA LYS A 132 -6.29 -10.72 -25.84
C LYS A 132 -7.32 -9.61 -25.98
N GLN A 133 -8.56 -9.80 -25.50
CA GLN A 133 -9.60 -8.76 -25.55
C GLN A 133 -9.21 -7.51 -24.73
N ILE A 134 -8.69 -7.71 -23.51
CA ILE A 134 -8.21 -6.60 -22.67
C ILE A 134 -7.05 -5.88 -23.35
N LEU A 135 -6.08 -6.61 -23.89
CA LEU A 135 -4.94 -6.00 -24.59
C LEU A 135 -5.38 -5.24 -25.85
N LYS A 136 -6.32 -5.77 -26.65
CA LYS A 136 -6.90 -5.06 -27.81
C LYS A 136 -7.61 -3.77 -27.37
N LYS A 137 -8.35 -3.79 -26.26
CA LYS A 137 -9.01 -2.59 -25.70
C LYS A 137 -7.98 -1.53 -25.28
N VAL A 138 -6.93 -1.94 -24.55
CA VAL A 138 -5.85 -1.04 -24.11
C VAL A 138 -5.08 -0.48 -25.30
N ALA A 139 -4.79 -1.32 -26.31
CA ALA A 139 -4.14 -0.92 -27.55
C ALA A 139 -4.93 0.17 -28.30
N LYS A 140 -6.25 -0.01 -28.40
CA LYS A 140 -7.17 0.96 -29.00
C LYS A 140 -7.18 2.28 -28.22
N THR A 141 -7.24 2.23 -26.89
CA THR A 141 -7.17 3.44 -26.05
C THR A 141 -5.83 4.17 -26.18
N ASN A 142 -4.73 3.43 -26.35
CA ASN A 142 -3.39 4.00 -26.50
C ASN A 142 -3.01 4.35 -27.95
N ASN A 143 -3.93 4.16 -28.92
CA ASN A 143 -3.66 4.31 -30.36
C ASN A 143 -2.43 3.53 -30.86
N VAL A 144 -2.18 2.34 -30.29
CA VAL A 144 -1.08 1.45 -30.69
C VAL A 144 -1.65 0.24 -31.42
N LEU A 145 -1.13 -0.06 -32.61
CA LEU A 145 -1.43 -1.31 -33.31
C LEU A 145 -0.57 -2.42 -32.72
N ILE A 146 -1.20 -3.40 -32.07
CA ILE A 146 -0.51 -4.62 -31.64
C ILE A 146 -0.58 -5.62 -32.80
N PRO A 147 0.55 -6.06 -33.38
CA PRO A 147 0.54 -7.08 -34.42
C PRO A 147 -0.11 -8.36 -33.88
N GLU A 148 -1.01 -8.99 -34.64
CA GLU A 148 -1.72 -10.21 -34.21
C GLU A 148 -0.75 -11.35 -33.88
N LYS A 149 0.41 -11.41 -34.56
CA LYS A 149 1.51 -12.34 -34.23
C LYS A 149 2.03 -12.21 -32.80
N VAL A 150 2.06 -11.00 -32.23
CA VAL A 150 2.47 -10.79 -30.83
C VAL A 150 1.38 -11.27 -29.88
N LEU A 151 0.11 -11.04 -30.22
CA LEU A 151 -1.04 -11.54 -29.44
C LEU A 151 -1.12 -13.07 -29.44
N ASP A 152 -0.81 -13.71 -30.57
CA ASP A 152 -0.78 -15.16 -30.70
C ASP A 152 0.43 -15.78 -29.99
N ASN A 153 1.59 -15.13 -30.05
CA ASN A 153 2.79 -15.57 -29.32
C ASN A 153 2.67 -15.40 -27.79
N LEU A 154 1.77 -14.55 -27.27
CA LEU A 154 1.50 -14.49 -25.82
C LEU A 154 1.01 -15.83 -25.26
N GLY A 155 0.39 -16.66 -26.10
CA GLY A 155 -0.02 -18.00 -25.74
C GLY A 155 1.07 -19.05 -25.84
N ALA A 156 2.11 -18.82 -26.65
CA ALA A 156 3.29 -19.67 -26.78
C ALA A 156 4.34 -19.41 -25.69
N VAL A 157 4.25 -18.27 -24.99
CA VAL A 157 5.01 -17.99 -23.75
C VAL A 157 4.22 -18.44 -22.51
N THR A 158 3.31 -19.41 -22.63
CA THR A 158 3.21 -20.38 -21.54
C THR A 158 4.58 -21.02 -21.40
N PRO A 159 5.16 -21.13 -20.20
CA PRO A 159 6.27 -22.05 -20.02
C PRO A 159 5.77 -23.38 -20.59
N ASN A 160 6.45 -23.91 -21.60
CA ASN A 160 6.22 -25.27 -22.05
C ASN A 160 6.08 -26.14 -20.80
N ASP A 161 4.96 -26.85 -20.70
CA ASP A 161 4.69 -27.87 -19.68
C ASP A 161 5.66 -29.07 -19.77
N ASN A 162 6.87 -28.88 -20.33
CA ASN A 162 7.92 -29.87 -20.54
C ASN A 162 9.14 -29.71 -19.61
N GLU A 163 9.07 -28.88 -18.58
CA GLU A 163 9.98 -29.01 -17.43
C GLU A 163 9.17 -29.18 -16.14
N GLY A 164 9.13 -30.41 -15.63
CA GLY A 164 8.47 -30.80 -14.38
C GLY A 164 8.98 -30.06 -13.13
N LYS A 165 8.58 -28.80 -12.97
CA LYS A 165 8.77 -28.03 -11.74
C LYS A 165 7.41 -27.90 -11.05
N GLY A 166 7.24 -28.73 -10.00
CA GLY A 166 6.03 -28.78 -9.19
C GLY A 166 5.57 -27.40 -8.72
N LYS A 167 4.26 -27.27 -8.47
CA LYS A 167 3.59 -26.07 -7.94
C LYS A 167 4.52 -25.25 -7.05
N HIS A 168 5.07 -24.16 -7.58
CA HIS A 168 5.98 -23.30 -6.82
C HIS A 168 5.29 -22.86 -5.53
N SER A 169 5.86 -23.25 -4.41
CA SER A 169 5.30 -23.00 -3.08
C SER A 169 5.99 -21.79 -2.45
N ALA A 170 5.34 -21.11 -1.52
CA ALA A 170 6.00 -20.09 -0.71
C ALA A 170 7.23 -20.65 0.03
N LEU A 171 7.28 -21.96 0.26
CA LEU A 171 8.43 -22.65 0.85
C LEU A 171 9.66 -22.68 -0.07
N ASP A 172 9.48 -22.53 -1.39
CA ASP A 172 10.61 -22.47 -2.33
C ASP A 172 11.44 -21.18 -2.13
N LEU A 173 10.84 -20.13 -1.58
CA LEU A 173 11.56 -18.90 -1.19
C LEU A 173 12.66 -19.17 -0.17
N VAL A 174 12.48 -20.17 0.70
CA VAL A 174 13.44 -20.56 1.74
C VAL A 174 14.33 -21.71 1.29
N ARG A 175 13.83 -22.55 0.36
CA ARG A 175 14.53 -23.74 -0.15
C ARG A 175 15.75 -23.39 -0.99
N TYR A 176 15.69 -22.35 -1.82
CA TYR A 176 16.80 -21.96 -2.68
C TYR A 176 17.66 -20.87 -2.03
N PRO A 177 18.97 -21.08 -1.83
CA PRO A 177 19.82 -20.19 -1.04
C PRO A 177 19.92 -18.76 -1.61
N ASN A 178 20.01 -18.62 -2.93
CA ASN A 178 20.04 -17.30 -3.60
C ASN A 178 18.70 -16.55 -3.45
N LEU A 179 17.58 -17.28 -3.49
CA LEU A 179 16.24 -16.70 -3.33
C LEU A 179 15.97 -16.35 -1.87
N ARG A 180 16.45 -17.18 -0.94
CA ARG A 180 16.37 -16.96 0.51
C ARG A 180 17.09 -15.69 0.91
N ASN A 181 18.34 -15.50 0.49
CA ASN A 181 19.11 -14.30 0.84
C ASN A 181 18.47 -13.02 0.29
N ARG A 182 17.94 -13.06 -0.94
CA ARG A 182 17.20 -11.92 -1.53
C ARG A 182 15.90 -11.65 -0.77
N SER A 183 15.15 -12.69 -0.42
CA SER A 183 13.87 -12.57 0.29
C SER A 183 14.06 -12.05 1.72
N LEU A 184 15.04 -12.59 2.45
CA LEU A 184 15.39 -12.13 3.79
C LEU A 184 15.82 -10.66 3.79
N ASN A 185 16.62 -10.24 2.81
CA ASN A 185 16.98 -8.83 2.67
C ASN A 185 15.74 -7.95 2.45
N ILE A 186 14.83 -8.35 1.55
CA ILE A 186 13.60 -7.61 1.30
C ILE A 186 12.71 -7.55 2.56
N PHE A 187 12.58 -8.65 3.30
CA PHE A 187 11.79 -8.68 4.54
C PHE A 187 12.39 -7.80 5.63
N PHE A 188 13.71 -7.88 5.84
CA PHE A 188 14.43 -7.03 6.77
C PHE A 188 14.26 -5.56 6.40
N ASN A 189 14.36 -5.24 5.12
CA ASN A 189 14.17 -3.89 4.62
C ASN A 189 12.76 -3.36 4.89
N TRP A 190 11.74 -4.17 4.59
CA TRP A 190 10.35 -3.83 4.88
C TRP A 190 10.10 -3.61 6.36
N PHE A 191 10.72 -4.43 7.22
CA PHE A 191 10.67 -4.29 8.67
C PHE A 191 11.27 -2.95 9.12
N VAL A 192 12.49 -2.62 8.70
CA VAL A 192 13.17 -1.37 9.06
C VAL A 192 12.37 -0.15 8.59
N ILE A 193 11.87 -0.16 7.36
CA ILE A 193 11.03 0.93 6.82
C ILE A 193 9.76 1.07 7.65
N SER A 194 9.08 -0.05 7.96
CA SER A 194 7.83 -0.01 8.73
C SER A 194 8.05 0.53 10.14
N CYS A 195 9.07 0.06 10.85
CA CYS A 195 9.42 0.55 12.19
C CYS A 195 9.75 2.05 12.16
N THR A 196 10.52 2.50 11.16
CA THR A 196 10.87 3.92 11.03
C THR A 196 9.65 4.78 10.73
N TYR A 197 8.82 4.36 9.77
CA TYR A 197 7.63 5.08 9.35
C TYR A 197 6.60 5.20 10.49
N PHE A 198 6.25 4.08 11.13
CA PHE A 198 5.29 4.09 12.23
C PHE A 198 5.87 4.75 13.49
N GLY A 199 7.17 4.61 13.74
CA GLY A 199 7.86 5.28 14.84
C GLY A 199 7.80 6.81 14.71
N LEU A 200 8.11 7.34 13.53
CA LEU A 200 7.99 8.77 13.21
C LEU A 200 6.53 9.23 13.28
N SER A 201 5.60 8.45 12.73
CA SER A 201 4.17 8.78 12.74
C SER A 201 3.62 8.86 14.17
N TRP A 202 3.96 7.92 15.05
CA TRP A 202 3.57 7.99 16.47
C TRP A 202 4.25 9.12 17.22
N ASN A 203 5.51 9.45 16.89
CA ASN A 203 6.22 10.55 17.52
C ASN A 203 5.69 11.92 17.06
N SER A 204 5.07 12.01 15.88
CA SER A 204 4.55 13.27 15.36
C SER A 204 3.52 13.96 16.26
N SER A 205 2.72 13.20 17.02
CA SER A 205 1.78 13.74 18.01
C SER A 205 2.46 14.13 19.34
N SER A 206 3.73 13.78 19.53
CA SER A 206 4.51 14.20 20.71
C SER A 206 5.35 15.45 20.48
N LEU A 207 5.43 15.93 19.23
CA LEU A 207 5.99 17.23 18.90
C LEU A 207 5.08 18.29 19.55
N GLY A 208 5.63 19.13 20.43
CA GLY A 208 4.84 20.18 21.10
C GLY A 208 4.09 21.05 20.07
N GLY A 209 2.82 21.38 20.35
CA GLY A 209 1.96 22.11 19.43
C GLY A 209 0.58 21.46 19.29
N ASN A 210 -0.01 21.55 18.10
CA ASN A 210 -1.31 20.98 17.77
C ASN A 210 -1.13 19.66 17.00
N ASP A 211 -1.60 18.56 17.57
CA ASP A 211 -1.48 17.20 17.01
C ASP A 211 -2.00 17.10 15.57
N TYR A 212 -3.11 17.76 15.26
CA TYR A 212 -3.70 17.75 13.93
C TYR A 212 -2.82 18.48 12.91
N LEU A 213 -2.19 19.58 13.31
CA LEU A 213 -1.26 20.32 12.45
C LEU A 213 0.04 19.53 12.23
N ASN A 214 0.58 18.89 13.26
CA ASN A 214 1.78 18.05 13.14
C ASN A 214 1.53 16.86 12.20
N PHE A 215 0.36 16.24 12.30
CA PHE A 215 -0.06 15.16 11.43
C PHE A 215 -0.26 15.62 9.97
N LEU A 216 -0.86 16.80 9.77
CA LEU A 216 -1.01 17.40 8.44
C LEU A 216 0.35 17.74 7.80
N ILE A 217 1.25 18.38 8.54
CA ILE A 217 2.60 18.72 8.07
C ILE A 217 3.36 17.45 7.68
N SER A 218 3.25 16.40 8.50
CA SER A 218 3.88 15.10 8.21
C SER A 218 3.39 14.54 6.87
N GLY A 219 2.09 14.63 6.58
CA GLY A 219 1.54 14.21 5.28
C GLY A 219 1.98 15.09 4.12
N LEU A 220 2.08 16.41 4.30
CA LEU A 220 2.54 17.33 3.24
C LEU A 220 4.00 17.08 2.86
N VAL A 221 4.85 16.70 3.82
CA VAL A 221 6.27 16.39 3.58
C VAL A 221 6.45 15.17 2.68
N GLU A 222 5.47 14.27 2.60
CA GLU A 222 5.55 13.10 1.71
C GLU A 222 5.29 13.44 0.24
N ILE A 223 4.58 14.52 -0.07
CA ILE A 223 4.20 14.90 -1.44
C ILE A 223 5.43 15.08 -2.37
N PRO A 224 6.49 15.81 -2.00
CA PRO A 224 7.64 15.96 -2.90
C PRO A 224 8.43 14.67 -3.12
N ALA A 225 8.34 13.68 -2.22
CA ALA A 225 9.22 12.52 -2.23
C ALA A 225 9.04 11.61 -3.47
N PRO A 226 7.82 11.23 -3.91
CA PRO A 226 7.64 10.46 -5.14
C PRO A 226 8.17 11.19 -6.38
N GLY A 227 8.01 12.51 -6.47
CA GLY A 227 8.51 13.32 -7.58
C GLY A 227 10.03 13.30 -7.66
N LEU A 228 10.71 13.52 -6.53
CA LEU A 228 12.16 13.40 -6.43
C LEU A 228 12.65 12.00 -6.80
N LEU A 229 11.91 10.95 -6.43
CA LEU A 229 12.28 9.58 -6.75
C LEU A 229 12.20 9.32 -8.25
N ILE A 230 11.18 9.82 -8.97
CA ILE A 230 11.12 9.71 -10.43
C ILE A 230 12.35 10.36 -11.09
N LEU A 231 12.74 11.55 -10.63
CA LEU A 231 13.85 12.32 -11.23
C LEU A 231 15.23 11.72 -10.93
N THR A 232 15.41 11.17 -9.73
CA THR A 232 16.72 10.70 -9.25
C THR A 232 16.98 9.24 -9.60
N LEU A 233 15.94 8.39 -9.72
CA LEU A 233 16.13 6.96 -9.93
C LEU A 233 16.81 6.64 -11.27
N ASP A 234 16.46 7.38 -12.32
CA ASP A 234 17.04 7.17 -13.66
C ASP A 234 18.48 7.71 -13.74
N ARG A 235 18.85 8.69 -12.90
CA ARG A 235 20.18 9.31 -12.90
C ARG A 235 21.20 8.55 -12.03
N TRP A 236 20.79 8.11 -10.84
CA TRP A 236 21.70 7.50 -9.85
C TRP A 236 21.52 6.00 -9.70
N GLY A 237 20.42 5.44 -10.22
CA GLY A 237 20.09 4.03 -10.07
C GLY A 237 19.50 3.69 -8.70
N ARG A 238 18.89 2.51 -8.60
CA ARG A 238 18.03 2.13 -7.47
C ARG A 238 18.76 1.89 -6.16
N LYS A 239 19.90 1.18 -6.21
CA LYS A 239 20.65 0.78 -5.01
C LYS A 239 21.27 1.96 -4.25
N PRO A 240 22.06 2.85 -4.88
CA PRO A 240 22.71 3.93 -4.14
C PRO A 240 21.69 4.95 -3.62
N LEU A 241 20.61 5.24 -4.38
CA LEU A 241 19.54 6.10 -3.91
C LEU A 241 18.91 5.55 -2.62
N PHE A 242 18.56 4.26 -2.65
CA PHE A 242 17.92 3.60 -1.52
C PHE A 242 18.82 3.56 -0.28
N THR A 243 20.07 3.13 -0.42
CA THR A 243 21.04 3.11 0.69
C THR A 243 21.34 4.51 1.21
N GLY A 244 21.48 5.49 0.31
CA GLY A 244 21.72 6.89 0.68
C GLY A 244 20.59 7.49 1.51
N THR A 245 19.33 7.26 1.11
CA THR A 245 18.17 7.73 1.90
C THR A 245 18.08 7.07 3.26
N MET A 246 18.39 5.77 3.37
CA MET A 246 18.39 5.08 4.66
C MET A 246 19.46 5.62 5.61
N LEU A 247 20.68 5.84 5.11
CA LEU A 247 21.76 6.42 5.90
C LEU A 247 21.42 7.85 6.34
N LEU A 248 20.88 8.67 5.44
CA LEU A 248 20.45 10.02 5.76
C LEU A 248 19.40 10.03 6.88
N THR A 249 18.36 9.20 6.76
CA THR A 249 17.32 9.10 7.80
C THR A 249 17.91 8.63 9.13
N ALA A 250 18.81 7.64 9.12
CA ALA A 250 19.48 7.18 10.33
C ALA A 250 20.32 8.30 10.98
N SER A 251 21.08 9.06 10.19
CA SER A 251 21.86 10.20 10.69
C SER A 251 20.98 11.28 11.30
N VAL A 252 19.87 11.64 10.65
CA VAL A 252 18.93 12.66 11.17
C VAL A 252 18.30 12.21 12.48
N LEU A 253 17.87 10.95 12.59
CA LEU A 253 17.31 10.40 13.83
C LEU A 253 18.32 10.35 14.98
N LEU A 254 19.60 10.08 14.69
CA LEU A 254 20.65 10.15 15.71
C LEU A 254 20.89 11.59 16.15
N LEU A 255 20.91 12.54 15.22
CA LEU A 255 21.07 13.97 15.53
C LEU A 255 19.88 14.53 16.33
N SER A 256 18.65 14.07 16.07
CA SER A 256 17.47 14.54 16.84
C SER A 256 17.54 14.16 18.32
N ASN A 257 18.27 13.10 18.68
CA ASN A 257 18.50 12.74 20.09
C ASN A 257 19.46 13.71 20.81
N LEU A 258 20.25 14.50 20.07
CA LEU A 258 21.17 15.49 20.64
C LEU A 258 20.50 16.84 20.91
N ILE A 259 19.29 17.07 20.37
CA ILE A 259 18.53 18.29 20.62
C ILE A 259 17.97 18.21 22.05
N PRO A 260 18.35 19.13 22.96
CA PRO A 260 17.80 19.15 24.30
C PRO A 260 16.29 19.34 24.22
N GLN A 261 15.51 18.44 24.83
CA GLN A 261 14.07 18.67 24.99
C GLN A 261 13.89 19.88 25.90
N GLY A 262 13.68 21.05 25.31
CA GLY A 262 13.42 22.29 26.01
C GLY A 262 12.30 22.10 27.02
N SER A 263 12.60 22.47 28.26
CA SER A 263 11.74 22.46 29.45
C SER A 263 10.40 23.16 29.21
N ASN A 264 9.42 22.46 28.62
CA ASN A 264 8.00 22.83 28.58
C ASN A 264 7.09 21.59 28.74
N ARG A 265 7.54 20.58 29.50
CA ARG A 265 6.62 19.59 30.09
C ARG A 265 5.94 20.23 31.30
N HIS A 266 4.99 21.13 31.07
CA HIS A 266 4.04 21.50 32.09
C HIS A 266 3.15 20.29 32.38
N SER A 267 3.50 19.57 33.46
CA SER A 267 2.57 19.16 34.50
C SER A 267 1.11 18.88 34.07
N SER A 268 0.84 17.63 33.68
CA SER A 268 -0.49 17.03 33.84
C SER A 268 -0.39 15.55 34.21
N LEU A 269 0.22 15.29 35.37
CA LEU A 269 -0.22 14.25 36.29
C LEU A 269 -0.28 14.94 37.65
N PRO A 270 -1.34 14.76 38.47
CA PRO A 270 -1.50 13.46 39.11
C PRO A 270 -2.97 13.07 39.50
N VAL A 271 -3.09 11.84 40.03
CA VAL A 271 -4.16 11.33 40.92
C VAL A 271 -5.53 11.01 40.30
N TYR A 272 -5.81 9.72 40.05
CA TYR A 272 -7.08 9.06 40.39
C TYR A 272 -6.89 7.53 40.43
N TYR A 273 -6.25 7.02 41.48
CA TYR A 273 -6.48 5.66 42.00
C TYR A 273 -6.09 5.61 43.48
N SER A 274 -6.88 6.26 44.33
CA SER A 274 -7.06 5.86 45.72
C SER A 274 -8.40 6.38 46.25
N LEU A 275 -9.26 5.44 46.65
CA LEU A 275 -10.48 5.54 47.46
C LEU A 275 -11.78 5.97 46.75
N GLY A 276 -12.72 5.02 46.75
CA GLY A 276 -14.09 5.07 46.25
C GLY A 276 -14.61 3.65 46.15
#